data_AF-A0A1C6R946-F1
#
_entry.id   AF-A0A1C6R946-F1
#
_cell.length_a   1.000
_cell.length_b   1.000
_cell.length_c   1.000
_cell.angle_alpha   90.00
_cell.angle_beta   90.00
_cell.angle_gamma   90.00
#
_symmetry.space_group_name_H-M   'P 1'
#
loop_
_entity.id
_entity.type
_entity.pdbx_description
1 polymer ?
#
loop_
_entity_poly.entity_id
_entity_poly.type
_entity_poly.pdbx_seq_one_letter_code
_entity_poly.pdbx_strand_id
1 'polypeptide(L)'
;MTDPREALLDRCVDALTDAGFSQLSLREIAAAAGTSHRMLLYHFGSREGLLAAVVGRVEAQQRAALADLAAADIDPREVGRLFWRRLAD
;
A
#
# COMPACT_ATOMS: atom_id res chain seq x y z
N MET A 1 -0.79 18.97 -4.49
CA MET A 1 -2.12 18.73 -3.92
C MET A 1 -2.44 17.27 -4.20
N THR A 2 -2.29 16.38 -3.22
CA THR A 2 -2.47 14.94 -3.43
C THR A 2 -3.94 14.68 -3.76
N ASP A 3 -4.20 13.88 -4.80
CA ASP A 3 -5.55 13.46 -5.17
C ASP A 3 -6.25 12.86 -3.94
N PRO A 4 -7.47 13.31 -3.57
CA PRO A 4 -8.23 12.74 -2.45
C PRO A 4 -8.36 11.22 -2.48
N ARG A 5 -8.40 10.61 -3.68
CA ARG A 5 -8.41 9.15 -3.85
C ARG A 5 -7.11 8.52 -3.38
N GLU A 6 -5.97 9.10 -3.75
CA GLU A 6 -4.65 8.59 -3.38
C GLU A 6 -4.39 8.77 -1.88
N ALA A 7 -4.76 9.92 -1.31
CA ALA A 7 -4.66 10.13 0.14
C ALA A 7 -5.54 9.14 0.93
N LEU A 8 -6.70 8.78 0.40
CA LEU A 8 -7.54 7.74 0.98
C LEU A 8 -6.92 6.35 0.83
N LEU A 9 -6.31 6.05 -0.33
CA LEU A 9 -5.63 4.79 -0.58
C LEU A 9 -4.46 4.58 0.38
N ASP A 10 -3.65 5.60 0.62
CA ASP A 10 -2.53 5.55 1.57
C ASP A 10 -3.00 5.15 2.98
N ARG A 11 -4.07 5.77 3.50
CA ARG A 11 -4.64 5.37 4.80
C ARG A 11 -5.19 3.95 4.82
N CYS A 12 -5.69 3.45 3.69
CA CYS A 12 -6.14 2.06 3.57
C CYS A 12 -4.97 1.08 3.55
N VAL A 13 -3.85 1.44 2.93
CA VAL A 13 -2.59 0.67 2.97
C VAL A 13 -2.12 0.55 4.42
N ASP A 14 -2.09 1.66 5.17
CA ASP A 14 -1.68 1.66 6.57
C ASP A 14 -2.57 0.72 7.41
N ALA A 15 -3.90 0.86 7.29
CA ALA A 15 -4.87 0.02 8.00
C ALA A 15 -4.73 -1.49 7.70
N LEU A 16 -4.36 -1.85 6.47
CA LEU A 16 -4.22 -3.24 6.05
C LEU A 16 -2.84 -3.82 6.38
N THR A 17 -1.82 -2.98 6.50
CA THR A 17 -0.46 -3.42 6.87
C THR A 17 -0.42 -3.84 8.34
N ASP A 18 -1.17 -3.16 9.21
CA ASP A 18 -1.20 -3.46 10.65
C ASP A 18 -1.99 -4.75 10.99
N ALA A 19 -3.08 -5.04 10.27
CA ALA A 19 -4.01 -6.13 10.60
C ALA A 19 -4.00 -7.30 9.59
N GLY A 20 -3.37 -7.15 8.43
CA GLY A 20 -3.32 -8.15 7.37
C GLY A 20 -4.54 -8.16 6.42
N PHE A 21 -4.28 -8.44 5.14
CA PHE A 21 -5.22 -8.30 4.02
C PHE A 21 -6.50 -9.14 4.09
N SER A 22 -6.45 -10.30 4.75
CA SER A 22 -7.58 -11.23 4.84
C SER A 22 -8.46 -11.02 6.07
N GLN A 23 -7.98 -10.28 7.08
CA GLN A 23 -8.63 -10.21 8.39
C GLN A 23 -9.72 -9.14 8.44
N LEU A 24 -9.56 -8.04 7.68
CA LEU A 24 -10.49 -6.92 7.72
C LEU A 24 -11.58 -7.01 6.62
N SER A 25 -12.82 -6.82 7.04
CA SER A 25 -13.94 -6.49 6.17
C SER A 25 -13.80 -5.07 5.62
N LEU A 26 -14.49 -4.77 4.52
CA LEU A 26 -14.46 -3.42 3.92
C LEU A 26 -15.01 -2.32 4.86
N ARG A 27 -15.84 -2.68 5.85
CA ARG A 27 -16.32 -1.74 6.88
C ARG A 27 -15.24 -1.45 7.92
N GLU A 28 -14.51 -2.46 8.36
CA GLU A 28 -13.41 -2.29 9.32
C GLU A 28 -12.27 -1.49 8.70
N ILE A 29 -11.95 -1.74 7.41
CA ILE A 29 -10.98 -0.92 6.67
C ILE A 29 -11.43 0.55 6.62
N ALA A 30 -12.72 0.82 6.36
CA ALA A 30 -13.23 2.19 6.34
C ALA A 30 -13.07 2.88 7.71
N ALA A 31 -13.39 2.17 8.79
CA ALA A 31 -13.25 2.70 10.14
C ALA A 31 -11.77 3.02 10.47
N ALA A 32 -10.87 2.09 10.18
CA ALA A 32 -9.43 2.27 10.41
C ALA A 32 -8.84 3.40 9.55
N ALA A 33 -9.27 3.52 8.29
CA ALA A 33 -8.84 4.57 7.37
C ALA A 33 -9.51 5.95 7.61
N GLY A 34 -10.37 6.06 8.64
CA GLY A 34 -11.06 7.31 9.00
C GLY A 34 -12.05 7.79 7.94
N THR A 35 -12.75 6.87 7.26
CA THR A 35 -13.73 7.18 6.21
C THR A 35 -15.02 6.36 6.35
N SER A 36 -15.96 6.58 5.44
CA SER A 36 -17.16 5.76 5.34
C SER A 36 -17.01 4.64 4.31
N HIS A 37 -17.73 3.55 4.53
CA HIS A 37 -17.84 2.45 3.57
C HIS A 37 -18.28 2.91 2.17
N ARG A 38 -19.20 3.90 2.11
CA ARG A 38 -19.66 4.50 0.85
C ARG A 38 -18.55 5.18 0.08
N MET A 39 -17.63 5.87 0.77
CA MET A 39 -16.49 6.53 0.12
C MET A 39 -15.49 5.52 -0.46
N LEU A 40 -15.28 4.38 0.21
CA LEU A 40 -14.46 3.31 -0.36
C LEU A 40 -15.09 2.73 -1.63
N LEU A 41 -16.39 2.45 -1.61
CA LEU A 41 -17.09 1.97 -2.81
C LEU A 41 -17.09 3.01 -3.94
N TYR A 42 -17.22 4.30 -3.61
CA TYR A 42 -17.16 5.38 -4.60
C TYR A 42 -15.80 5.42 -5.32
N HIS A 43 -14.69 5.31 -4.58
CA HIS A 43 -13.35 5.44 -5.16
C HIS A 43 -12.78 4.14 -5.76
N PHE A 44 -13.22 2.98 -5.26
CA PHE A 44 -12.61 1.69 -5.57
C PHE A 44 -13.60 0.65 -6.09
N GLY A 45 -14.90 0.93 -6.10
CA GLY A 45 -15.95 0.10 -6.68
C GLY A 45 -16.35 -1.12 -5.84
N SER A 46 -15.39 -1.86 -5.32
CA SER A 46 -15.61 -3.04 -4.48
C SER A 46 -14.47 -3.27 -3.48
N ARG A 47 -14.59 -4.32 -2.65
CA ARG A 47 -13.49 -4.75 -1.78
C ARG A 47 -12.30 -5.23 -2.61
N GLU A 48 -12.55 -6.02 -3.65
CA GLU A 48 -11.53 -6.52 -4.57
C GLU A 48 -10.86 -5.36 -5.32
N GLY A 49 -11.64 -4.36 -5.75
CA GLY A 49 -11.10 -3.15 -6.37
C GLY A 49 -10.22 -2.33 -5.43
N LEU A 50 -10.59 -2.23 -4.15
CA LEU A 50 -9.73 -1.62 -3.13
C LEU A 50 -8.44 -2.44 -2.94
N LEU A 51 -8.53 -3.75 -2.79
CA LEU A 51 -7.35 -4.61 -2.58
C LEU A 51 -6.39 -4.54 -3.79
N ALA A 52 -6.92 -4.54 -5.01
CA ALA A 52 -6.11 -4.37 -6.22
C ALA A 52 -5.39 -3.01 -6.22
N ALA A 53 -6.07 -1.93 -5.83
CA ALA A 53 -5.46 -0.61 -5.72
C ALA A 53 -4.36 -0.57 -4.65
N VAL A 54 -4.59 -1.21 -3.49
CA VAL A 54 -3.61 -1.30 -2.41
C VAL A 54 -2.36 -2.07 -2.87
N VAL A 55 -2.53 -3.22 -3.54
CA VAL A 55 -1.41 -3.99 -4.11
C VAL A 55 -0.62 -3.13 -5.10
N GLY A 56 -1.31 -2.47 -6.04
CA GLY A 56 -0.64 -1.60 -7.01
C GLY A 56 0.12 -0.42 -6.36
N ARG A 57 -0.40 0.12 -5.26
CA ARG A 57 0.26 1.18 -4.49
C ARG A 57 1.53 0.69 -3.81
N VAL A 58 1.48 -0.50 -3.19
CA VAL A 58 2.63 -1.14 -2.55
C VAL A 58 3.70 -1.49 -3.59
N GLU A 59 3.31 -2.06 -4.74
CA GLU A 59 4.24 -2.35 -5.85
C GLU A 59 4.92 -1.09 -6.37
N ALA A 60 4.19 0.02 -6.50
CA ALA A 60 4.75 1.29 -6.92
C ALA A 60 5.77 1.84 -5.90
N GLN A 61 5.48 1.72 -4.60
CA GLN A 61 6.43 2.10 -3.54
C GLN A 61 7.68 1.23 -3.55
N GLN A 62 7.53 -0.09 -3.71
CA GLN A 62 8.66 -1.02 -3.81
C GLN A 62 9.54 -0.71 -5.02
N ARG A 63 8.94 -0.42 -6.18
CA ARG A 63 9.66 -0.07 -7.40
C ARG A 63 10.42 1.25 -7.26
N ALA A 64 9.82 2.24 -6.61
CA ALA A 64 10.48 3.51 -6.30
C ALA A 64 11.67 3.30 -5.36
N ALA A 65 11.48 2.55 -4.26
CA ALA A 65 12.56 2.23 -3.33
C ALA A 65 13.72 1.47 -3.98
N LEU A 66 13.42 0.54 -4.89
CA LEU A 66 14.44 -0.17 -5.66
C LEU A 66 15.21 0.77 -6.61
N ALA A 67 14.51 1.69 -7.27
CA ALA A 67 15.13 2.68 -8.14
C ALA A 67 16.06 3.62 -7.36
N ASP A 68 15.64 4.06 -6.16
CA ASP A 68 16.44 4.91 -5.28
C ASP A 68 17.72 4.19 -4.82
N LEU A 69 17.62 2.91 -4.44
CA LEU A 69 18.77 2.08 -4.07
C LEU A 69 19.75 1.86 -5.24
N ALA A 70 19.22 1.64 -6.45
CA ALA A 70 20.04 1.48 -7.65
C ALA A 70 20.74 2.79 -8.04
N ALA A 71 20.10 3.95 -7.81
CA ALA A 71 20.70 5.26 -8.06
C ALA A 71 21.76 5.66 -7.03
N ALA A 72 21.76 5.05 -5.84
CA ALA A 72 22.68 5.35 -4.75
C ALA A 72 24.09 4.71 -4.91
N ASP A 73 24.41 4.14 -6.08
CA ASP A 73 25.69 3.44 -6.38
C ASP A 73 26.05 2.36 -5.35
N ILE A 74 25.02 1.73 -4.78
CA ILE A 74 25.15 0.61 -3.85
C ILE A 74 25.40 -0.67 -4.67
N ASP A 75 26.32 -1.52 -4.20
CA ASP A 75 26.55 -2.85 -4.81
C ASP A 75 25.20 -3.59 -4.99
N PRO A 76 24.87 -4.07 -6.21
CA PRO A 76 23.58 -4.72 -6.48
C PRO A 76 23.27 -5.92 -5.58
N ARG A 77 24.29 -6.63 -5.07
CA ARG A 77 24.12 -7.73 -4.10
C ARG A 77 23.64 -7.20 -2.74
N GLU A 78 24.11 -6.02 -2.36
CA GLU A 78 23.69 -5.36 -1.13
C GLU A 78 22.28 -4.77 -1.28
N VAL A 79 21.92 -4.22 -2.45
CA VAL A 79 20.53 -3.84 -2.76
C VAL A 79 19.57 -5.02 -2.58
N GLY A 80 19.92 -6.19 -3.13
CA GLY A 80 19.12 -7.40 -2.98
C GLY A 80 18.96 -7.84 -1.51
N ARG A 81 20.02 -7.74 -0.70
CA ARG A 81 19.97 -8.03 0.74
C ARG A 81 19.10 -7.05 1.52
N LEU A 82 19.25 -5.75 1.29
CA LEU A 82 18.47 -4.71 1.96
C LEU A 82 16.98 -4.83 1.62
N PHE A 83 16.67 -5.11 0.34
CA PHE A 83 15.31 -5.32 -0.12
C PHE A 83 14.69 -6.58 0.50
N TRP A 84 15.42 -7.70 0.56
CA TRP A 84 14.94 -8.94 1.18
C TRP A 84 14.62 -8.77 2.67
N ARG A 85 15.48 -8.11 3.46
CA ARG A 85 15.17 -7.84 4.89
C ARG A 85 13.88 -7.03 5.04
N ARG A 86 13.68 -6.02 4.19
CA ARG A 86 12.49 -5.17 4.26
C ARG A 86 11.19 -5.88 3.88
N LEU A 87 11.26 -6.97 3.09
CA LEU A 87 10.09 -7.76 2.71
C LEU A 87 9.82 -8.98 3.61
N ALA A 88 10.82 -9.42 4.37
CA ALA A 88 10.73 -10.63 5.21
C ALA A 88 10.39 -10.34 6.69
N ASP A 89 10.37 -9.07 7.08
CA ASP A 89 9.83 -8.57 8.36
C ASP A 89 8.32 -8.31 8.24
#